data_AF-A0A7W8FUW0-F1
#
_entry.id   AF-A0A7W8FUW0-F1
#
_cell.length_a   1.000
_cell.length_b   1.000
_cell.length_c   1.000
_cell.angle_alpha   90.00
_cell.angle_beta   90.00
_cell.angle_gamma   90.00
#
_symmetry.space_group_name_H-M   'P 1'
#
loop_
_entity.id
_entity.type
_entity.pdbx_description
1 polymer ?
#
loop_
_entity_poly.entity_id
_entity_poly.type
_entity_poly.pdbx_seq_one_letter_code
_entity_poly.pdbx_strand_id
1 'polypeptide(L)'
;MEVPMNLDQATFHVEKTKPLKLKEVNFKIKPSLKEQKRLFRTSLYKLTIIAEVNNQVYEFVDYDLSHQLISQLEKDPTRFLVGAEPPFLCGTNWPASGISEVVEANNIPLDSLIIIDGHNVIATIYNNEIPILTN
;
A
#
# COMPACT_ATOMS: atom_id res chain seq x y z
N MET A 1 -48.27 27.02 12.38
CA MET A 1 -47.11 27.22 13.29
C MET A 1 -45.96 26.49 12.63
N GLU A 2 -45.16 27.21 11.85
CA GLU A 2 -44.04 26.64 11.09
C GLU A 2 -42.78 26.78 11.94
N VAL A 3 -42.10 25.67 12.18
CA VAL A 3 -40.81 25.63 12.86
C VAL A 3 -39.74 25.86 11.78
N PRO A 4 -38.97 26.95 11.82
CA PRO A 4 -37.85 27.10 10.90
C PRO A 4 -36.75 26.13 11.37
N MET A 5 -36.58 25.04 10.63
CA MET A 5 -35.49 24.10 10.81
C MET A 5 -34.22 24.81 10.33
N ASN A 6 -33.47 25.37 11.29
CA ASN A 6 -32.15 25.94 11.07
C ASN A 6 -31.22 24.80 10.66
N LEU A 7 -31.08 24.62 9.36
CA LEU A 7 -30.17 23.67 8.73
C LEU A 7 -28.79 24.34 8.73
N ASP A 8 -28.21 24.48 9.91
CA ASP A 8 -26.78 24.66 10.06
C ASP A 8 -26.13 23.40 9.49
N GLN A 9 -25.88 23.44 8.18
CA GLN A 9 -25.02 22.49 7.50
C GLN A 9 -23.64 22.67 8.12
N ALA A 10 -23.39 21.88 9.18
CA ALA A 10 -22.07 21.63 9.70
C ALA A 10 -21.24 21.14 8.52
N THR A 11 -20.57 22.08 7.87
CA THR A 11 -19.61 21.84 6.83
C THR A 11 -18.48 21.16 7.56
N PHE A 12 -18.49 19.82 7.56
CA PHE A 12 -17.34 19.03 7.94
C PHE A 12 -16.24 19.39 6.95
N HIS A 13 -15.49 20.45 7.28
CA HIS A 13 -14.15 20.63 6.77
C HIS A 13 -13.39 19.40 7.27
N VAL A 14 -13.39 18.35 6.45
CA VAL A 14 -12.40 17.29 6.53
C VAL A 14 -11.08 18.02 6.34
N GLU A 15 -10.44 18.38 7.46
CA GLU A 15 -9.06 18.81 7.44
C GLU A 15 -8.33 17.76 6.61
N LYS A 16 -7.74 18.17 5.49
CA LYS A 16 -6.91 17.27 4.68
C LYS A 16 -5.88 16.67 5.61
N THR A 17 -6.07 15.41 5.97
CA THR A 17 -5.18 14.64 6.81
C THR A 17 -3.80 14.79 6.19
N LYS A 18 -2.84 15.31 6.97
CA LYS A 18 -1.49 15.57 6.45
C LYS A 18 -0.96 14.26 5.88
N PRO A 19 -0.46 14.24 4.63
CA PRO A 19 0.16 13.04 4.08
C PRO A 19 1.28 12.64 5.02
N LEU A 20 1.23 11.41 5.50
CA LEU A 20 2.30 10.83 6.30
C LEU A 20 3.54 10.79 5.41
N LYS A 21 4.52 11.61 5.77
CA LYS A 21 5.73 11.83 4.97
C LYS A 21 6.63 10.62 5.11
N LEU A 22 6.60 9.75 4.11
CA LEU A 22 7.68 8.81 3.89
C LEU A 22 8.98 9.60 3.75
N LYS A 23 9.96 9.27 4.57
CA LYS A 23 11.29 9.87 4.47
C LYS A 23 12.10 9.17 3.37
N GLU A 24 11.95 7.86 3.25
CA GLU A 24 12.58 7.05 2.21
C GLU A 24 11.77 5.76 2.00
N VAL A 25 11.65 5.32 0.75
CA VAL A 25 11.15 3.99 0.39
C VAL A 25 12.17 3.31 -0.53
N ASN A 26 12.56 2.09 -0.19
CA ASN A 26 13.52 1.32 -0.96
C ASN A 26 12.94 -0.05 -1.32
N PHE A 27 12.81 -0.31 -2.62
CA PHE A 27 12.43 -1.60 -3.16
C PHE A 27 13.67 -2.36 -3.61
N LYS A 28 13.96 -3.48 -2.95
CA LYS A 28 15.07 -4.38 -3.30
C LYS A 28 14.51 -5.68 -3.83
N ILE A 29 14.75 -5.96 -5.10
CA ILE A 29 14.45 -7.25 -5.70
C ILE A 29 15.72 -8.07 -5.82
N LYS A 30 15.69 -9.28 -5.29
CA LYS A 30 16.73 -10.28 -5.52
C LYS A 30 16.12 -11.47 -6.25
N PRO A 31 16.77 -12.03 -7.27
CA PRO A 31 16.33 -13.32 -7.81
C PRO A 31 16.44 -14.36 -6.69
N SER A 32 15.30 -14.92 -6.28
CA SER A 32 15.26 -16.09 -5.40
C SER A 32 15.59 -17.29 -6.27
N LEU A 33 16.42 -18.21 -5.76
CA LEU A 33 16.84 -19.39 -6.51
C LEU A 33 15.63 -20.07 -7.18
N LYS A 34 15.81 -20.54 -8.41
CA LYS A 34 14.86 -21.39 -9.13
C LYS A 34 14.38 -22.50 -8.19
N GLU A 35 13.20 -22.38 -7.59
CA GLU A 35 12.57 -23.51 -6.93
C GLU A 35 12.27 -24.53 -8.03
N GLN A 36 13.14 -25.52 -8.16
CA GLN A 36 13.00 -26.58 -9.14
C GLN A 36 12.02 -27.64 -8.62
N LYS A 37 10.75 -27.27 -8.44
CA LYS A 37 9.67 -28.24 -8.19
C LYS A 37 9.21 -28.82 -9.55
N ARG A 38 9.94 -29.82 -10.06
CA ARG A 38 9.65 -30.57 -11.31
C ARG A 38 9.56 -29.69 -12.58
N LEU A 39 8.77 -30.11 -13.59
CA LEU A 39 8.69 -29.60 -14.99
C LEU A 39 8.39 -28.08 -15.13
N PHE A 40 8.10 -27.37 -14.05
CA PHE A 40 7.79 -25.95 -14.07
C PHE A 40 8.98 -25.15 -13.54
N ARG A 41 9.61 -24.36 -14.43
CA ARG A 41 10.61 -23.37 -14.06
C ARG A 41 9.90 -22.03 -13.93
N THR A 42 9.66 -21.58 -12.69
CA THR A 42 9.20 -20.21 -12.42
C THR A 42 10.34 -19.45 -11.76
N SER A 43 10.68 -18.28 -12.31
CA SER A 43 11.55 -17.32 -11.64
C SER A 43 10.80 -16.78 -10.43
N LEU A 44 11.31 -17.06 -9.23
CA LEU A 44 10.86 -16.43 -8.00
C LEU A 44 11.78 -15.28 -7.69
N TYR A 45 11.21 -14.18 -7.23
CA TYR A 45 11.94 -13.00 -6.80
C TYR A 45 11.64 -12.77 -5.33
N LYS A 46 12.67 -12.46 -4.55
CA LYS A 46 12.51 -11.94 -3.20
C LYS A 46 12.40 -10.43 -3.30
N LEU A 47 11.24 -9.89 -2.92
CA LEU A 47 11.07 -8.46 -2.73
C LEU A 47 11.27 -8.11 -1.26
N THR A 48 12.11 -7.11 -1.02
CA THR A 48 12.21 -6.42 0.26
C THR A 48 11.80 -4.97 0.05
N ILE A 49 10.83 -4.49 0.83
CA ILE A 49 10.40 -3.09 0.84
C ILE A 49 10.77 -2.52 2.20
N ILE A 50 11.54 -1.44 2.20
CA ILE A 50 11.93 -0.73 3.42
C ILE A 50 11.31 0.66 3.33
N ALA A 51 10.51 1.04 4.31
CA ALA A 51 9.91 2.35 4.40
C ALA A 51 10.26 3.00 5.75
N GLU A 52 10.77 4.24 5.73
CA GLU A 52 11.00 5.03 6.94
C GLU A 52 9.88 6.06 7.12
N VAL A 53 9.17 5.97 8.25
CA VAL A 53 8.05 6.86 8.61
C VAL A 53 8.25 7.32 10.05
N ASN A 54 8.24 8.62 10.31
CA ASN A 54 8.38 9.18 11.67
C ASN A 54 9.59 8.61 12.47
N ASN A 55 10.73 8.42 11.79
CA ASN A 55 11.96 7.80 12.33
C ASN A 55 11.80 6.32 12.76
N GLN A 56 10.72 5.66 12.34
CA GLN A 56 10.52 4.23 12.47
C GLN A 56 10.69 3.57 11.11
N VAL A 57 11.46 2.47 11.08
CA VAL A 57 11.70 1.68 9.86
C VAL A 57 10.73 0.51 9.84
N TYR A 58 10.01 0.37 8.73
CA TYR A 58 9.12 -0.74 8.42
C TYR A 58 9.75 -1.58 7.32
N GLU A 59 10.01 -2.85 7.61
CA GLU A 59 10.64 -3.78 6.66
C GLU A 59 9.68 -4.90 6.28
N PHE A 60 9.34 -4.99 5.00
CA PHE A 60 8.58 -6.08 4.41
C PHE A 60 9.55 -6.95 3.63
N VAL A 61 10.07 -8.00 4.28
CA VAL A 61 11.22 -8.78 3.79
C VAL A 61 10.80 -10.13 3.20
N ASP A 62 11.59 -10.59 2.21
CA ASP A 62 11.59 -11.99 1.71
C ASP A 62 10.24 -12.49 1.17
N TYR A 63 9.42 -11.61 0.60
CA TYR A 63 8.21 -12.02 -0.10
C TYR A 63 8.59 -12.68 -1.44
N ASP A 64 8.24 -13.96 -1.59
CA ASP A 64 8.35 -14.67 -2.85
C ASP A 64 7.31 -14.13 -3.83
N LEU A 65 7.77 -13.33 -4.79
CA LEU A 65 6.97 -12.80 -5.87
C LEU A 65 7.24 -13.56 -7.17
N SER A 66 6.16 -13.84 -7.89
CA SER A 66 6.23 -14.23 -9.30
C SER A 66 6.44 -12.98 -10.17
N HIS A 67 6.88 -13.18 -11.43
CA HIS A 67 6.89 -12.10 -12.43
C HIS A 67 5.53 -11.40 -12.57
N GLN A 68 4.42 -12.12 -12.40
CA GLN A 68 3.08 -11.54 -12.49
C GLN A 68 2.82 -10.56 -11.36
N LEU A 69 3.23 -10.87 -10.13
CA LEU A 69 3.07 -9.98 -8.98
C LEU A 69 3.98 -8.74 -9.09
N ILE A 70 5.19 -8.89 -9.64
CA ILE A 70 6.05 -7.73 -9.94
C ILE A 70 5.42 -6.84 -11.01
N SER A 71 4.95 -7.44 -12.11
CA SER A 71 4.27 -6.66 -13.15
C SER A 71 2.96 -6.03 -12.64
N GLN A 72 2.30 -6.62 -11.65
CA GLN A 72 1.14 -6.00 -11.00
C GLN A 72 1.56 -4.81 -10.17
N LEU A 73 2.61 -4.94 -9.33
CA LEU A 73 3.15 -3.81 -8.56
C LEU A 73 3.55 -2.63 -9.45
N GLU A 74 4.11 -2.88 -10.63
CA GLU A 74 4.51 -1.82 -11.57
C GLU A 74 3.34 -1.18 -12.35
N LYS A 75 2.30 -1.96 -12.70
CA LYS A 75 1.24 -1.51 -13.62
C LYS A 75 -0.06 -1.15 -12.92
N ASP A 76 -0.35 -1.83 -11.82
CA ASP A 76 -1.59 -1.74 -11.05
C ASP A 76 -1.31 -2.10 -9.56
N PRO A 77 -0.64 -1.21 -8.81
CA PRO A 77 -0.30 -1.44 -7.41
C PRO A 77 -1.54 -1.57 -6.50
N THR A 78 -2.73 -1.23 -6.99
CA THR A 78 -3.98 -1.16 -6.23
C THR A 78 -4.42 -2.49 -5.63
N ARG A 79 -3.94 -3.60 -6.20
CA ARG A 79 -4.23 -4.99 -5.77
C ARG A 79 -3.04 -5.67 -5.12
N PHE A 80 -1.97 -4.94 -4.84
CA PHE A 80 -0.78 -5.50 -4.22
C PHE A 80 -1.01 -5.71 -2.72
N LEU A 81 -0.46 -6.78 -2.16
CA LEU A 81 -0.48 -7.04 -0.71
C LEU A 81 0.80 -7.78 -0.33
N VAL A 82 1.48 -7.26 0.70
CA VAL A 82 2.56 -7.94 1.43
C VAL A 82 2.46 -7.59 2.91
N GLY A 83 2.86 -8.50 3.79
CA GLY A 83 2.57 -8.42 5.23
C GLY A 83 1.45 -9.38 5.60
N ALA A 84 1.77 -10.41 6.37
CA ALA A 84 0.77 -11.35 6.89
C ALA A 84 0.04 -10.80 8.13
N GLU A 85 0.70 -9.92 8.88
CA GLU A 85 0.19 -9.29 10.10
C GLU A 85 0.44 -7.78 10.05
N PRO A 86 -0.35 -6.96 10.76
CA PRO A 86 -0.07 -5.54 10.93
C PRO A 86 1.31 -5.28 11.56
N PRO A 87 2.04 -4.25 11.09
CA PRO A 87 1.73 -3.41 9.95
C PRO A 87 1.94 -4.16 8.62
N PHE A 88 0.99 -4.03 7.69
CA PHE A 88 1.09 -4.61 6.35
C PHE A 88 1.05 -3.53 5.26
N LEU A 89 1.56 -3.84 4.08
CA LEU A 89 1.55 -2.96 2.91
C LEU A 89 0.53 -3.50 1.90
N CYS A 90 -0.46 -2.68 1.55
CA CYS A 90 -1.48 -3.06 0.58
C CYS A 90 -1.79 -1.93 -0.41
N GLY A 91 -2.38 -2.27 -1.54
CA GLY A 91 -3.00 -1.31 -2.44
C GLY A 91 -4.35 -0.84 -1.93
N THR A 92 -4.79 0.31 -2.41
CA THR A 92 -6.05 0.96 -2.05
C THR A 92 -7.32 0.21 -2.48
N ASN A 93 -7.22 -0.74 -3.40
CA ASN A 93 -8.35 -1.53 -3.91
C ASN A 93 -8.26 -3.01 -3.49
N TRP A 94 -7.56 -3.28 -2.39
CA TRP A 94 -7.51 -4.61 -1.83
C TRP A 94 -8.89 -4.99 -1.25
N PRO A 95 -9.47 -6.17 -1.57
CA PRO A 95 -10.84 -6.55 -1.22
C PRO A 95 -11.07 -6.86 0.28
N ALA A 96 -10.21 -6.39 1.18
CA ALA A 96 -10.42 -6.50 2.62
C ALA A 96 -11.47 -5.49 3.08
N SER A 97 -12.34 -5.92 3.99
CA SER A 97 -13.57 -5.24 4.43
C SER A 97 -13.35 -3.96 5.26
N GLY A 98 -12.25 -3.24 5.07
CA GLY A 98 -11.95 -1.97 5.75
C GLY A 98 -10.95 -1.08 5.02
N ILE A 99 -10.32 -1.55 3.93
CA ILE A 99 -9.34 -0.74 3.21
C ILE A 99 -10.01 0.41 2.45
N SER A 100 -11.17 0.18 1.83
CA SER A 100 -11.92 1.23 1.13
C SER A 100 -12.32 2.37 2.08
N GLU A 101 -12.80 2.03 3.28
CA GLU A 101 -13.19 3.01 4.30
C GLU A 101 -11.99 3.82 4.77
N VAL A 102 -10.85 3.17 4.97
CA VAL A 102 -9.59 3.81 5.36
C VAL A 102 -9.06 4.73 4.25
N VAL A 103 -9.15 4.32 2.99
CA VAL A 103 -8.74 5.10 1.82
C VAL A 103 -9.61 6.35 1.67
N GLU A 104 -10.93 6.22 1.80
CA GLU A 104 -11.87 7.33 1.75
C GLU A 104 -11.66 8.30 2.91
N ALA A 105 -11.55 7.79 4.15
CA ALA A 105 -11.36 8.61 5.34
C ALA A 105 -10.05 9.42 5.31
N ASN A 106 -9.02 8.92 4.62
CA ASN A 106 -7.70 9.56 4.53
C ASN A 106 -7.44 10.26 3.19
N ASN A 107 -8.42 10.32 2.27
CA ASN A 107 -8.29 10.91 0.93
C ASN A 107 -7.07 10.38 0.14
N ILE A 108 -6.85 9.06 0.18
CA ILE A 108 -5.69 8.43 -0.46
C ILE A 108 -5.96 8.22 -1.95
N PRO A 109 -5.02 8.54 -2.86
CA PRO A 109 -5.21 8.28 -4.28
C PRO A 109 -5.35 6.79 -4.57
N LEU A 110 -6.29 6.45 -5.45
CA LEU A 110 -6.64 5.06 -5.77
C LEU A 110 -5.52 4.28 -6.46
N ASP A 111 -4.45 4.90 -6.93
CA ASP A 111 -3.29 4.26 -7.55
C ASP A 111 -2.08 4.13 -6.61
N SER A 112 -2.27 4.37 -5.30
CA SER A 112 -1.19 4.34 -4.31
C SER A 112 -1.11 3.01 -3.53
N LEU A 113 0.01 2.79 -2.85
CA LEU A 113 0.14 1.78 -1.80
C LEU A 113 0.04 2.45 -0.44
N ILE A 114 -0.42 1.69 0.55
CA ILE A 114 -0.58 2.16 1.93
C ILE A 114 0.05 1.16 2.89
N ILE A 115 0.76 1.69 3.88
CA ILE A 115 1.18 0.94 5.06
C ILE A 115 0.11 1.16 6.12
N ILE A 116 -0.46 0.09 6.64
CA ILE A 116 -1.58 0.15 7.58
C ILE A 116 -1.31 -0.74 8.80
N ASP A 117 -1.62 -0.22 9.98
CA ASP A 117 -1.66 -0.97 11.23
C ASP A 117 -3.12 -1.24 11.62
N GLY A 118 -3.68 -2.31 11.05
CA GLY A 118 -5.08 -2.69 11.22
C GLY A 118 -6.04 -1.70 10.55
N HIS A 119 -6.32 -0.59 11.22
CA HIS A 119 -7.25 0.47 10.77
C HIS A 119 -6.59 1.85 10.59
N ASN A 120 -5.33 2.01 11.02
CA ASN A 120 -4.64 3.30 10.96
C ASN A 120 -3.64 3.31 9.80
N VAL A 121 -3.75 4.31 8.93
CA VAL A 121 -2.74 4.56 7.88
C VAL A 121 -1.47 5.06 8.56
N ILE A 122 -0.38 4.33 8.37
CA ILE A 122 0.96 4.73 8.78
C ILE A 122 1.63 5.55 7.69
N ALA A 123 1.45 5.17 6.42
CA ALA A 123 2.03 5.90 5.29
C ALA A 123 1.32 5.59 3.97
N THR A 124 1.53 6.47 3.00
CA THR A 124 1.05 6.35 1.63
C THR A 124 2.24 6.47 0.69
N ILE A 125 2.50 5.43 -0.11
CA ILE A 125 3.50 5.43 -1.18
C ILE A 125 2.76 5.73 -2.47
N TYR A 126 3.06 6.87 -3.09
CA TYR A 126 2.43 7.26 -4.34
C TYR A 126 2.97 6.44 -5.51
N ASN A 127 2.16 6.30 -6.57
CA ASN A 127 2.53 5.55 -7.76
C ASN A 127 3.87 6.01 -8.39
N ASN A 128 4.14 7.31 -8.38
CA ASN A 128 5.39 7.89 -8.88
C ASN A 128 6.61 7.64 -7.98
N GLU A 129 6.42 7.13 -6.76
CA GLU A 129 7.49 6.72 -5.83
C GLU A 129 7.81 5.23 -5.95
N ILE A 130 7.02 4.46 -6.70
CA ILE A 130 7.29 3.06 -6.99
C ILE A 130 8.32 3.02 -8.13
N PRO A 131 9.55 2.54 -7.88
CA PRO A 131 10.56 2.44 -8.91
C PRO A 131 10.17 1.36 -9.93
N ILE A 132 10.69 1.47 -11.15
CA ILE A 132 10.61 0.39 -12.13
C ILE A 132 11.47 -0.77 -11.62
N LEU A 133 10.87 -1.94 -11.47
CA LEU A 133 11.42 -3.10 -10.77
C LEU A 133 12.04 -4.13 -11.73
N THR A 134 11.60 -4.12 -12.99
CA THR A 134 12.12 -4.94 -14.08
C THR A 134 12.77 -4.09 -15.15
N ASN A 135 14.04 -4.39 -15.44
CA ASN A 135 14.74 -4.02 -16.68
C ASN A 135 14.77 -5.23 -17.60
#